data_AF-A0A847PFB7-F1
#
_entry.id   AF-A0A847PFB7-F1
#
_cell.length_a   1.000
_cell.length_b   1.000
_cell.length_c   1.000
_cell.angle_alpha   90.00
_cell.angle_beta   90.00
_cell.angle_gamma   90.00
#
_symmetry.space_group_name_H-M   'P 1'
#
loop_
_entity.id
_entity.type
_entity.pdbx_description
1 polymer ?
#
loop_
_entity_poly.entity_id
_entity_poly.type
_entity_poly.pdbx_seq_one_letter_code
_entity_poly.pdbx_strand_id
1 'polypeptide(L)'
;MTEQLRTFVAVVPSEEVLDALEGYLRRLRPLARCRWVSRPQLHLTLRFLGERPPEEVEKVKAALSGVMVEPFEASLNGVGGFPNLNRPRVLWLGMRDGAEALSALASRVESALEGVGIERESRP
;
A
#
# COMPACT_ATOMS: atom_id res chain seq x y z
N MET A 1 -15.63 24.67 5.94
CA MET A 1 -14.82 23.67 5.22
C MET A 1 -14.99 22.36 5.97
N THR A 2 -15.56 21.35 5.33
CA THR A 2 -15.63 19.99 5.88
C THR A 2 -14.20 19.45 6.01
N GLU A 3 -13.95 18.67 7.07
CA GLU A 3 -12.67 17.99 7.26
C GLU A 3 -12.37 17.11 6.04
N GLN A 4 -11.11 17.08 5.60
CA GLN A 4 -10.67 16.23 4.50
C GLN A 4 -9.52 15.35 4.95
N LEU A 5 -9.63 14.06 4.64
CA LEU A 5 -8.64 13.04 4.93
C LEU A 5 -7.98 12.60 3.63
N ARG A 6 -6.64 12.59 3.61
CA ARG A 6 -5.90 11.97 2.51
C ARG A 6 -5.89 10.46 2.71
N THR A 7 -6.54 9.73 1.82
CA THR A 7 -6.83 8.30 2.00
C THR A 7 -6.26 7.42 0.90
N PHE A 8 -6.05 6.16 1.25
CA PHE A 8 -5.62 5.09 0.36
C PHE A 8 -6.05 3.74 0.96
N VAL A 9 -6.10 2.71 0.12
CA VAL A 9 -6.34 1.31 0.51
C VAL A 9 -5.03 0.57 0.41
N ALA A 10 -4.72 -0.26 1.40
CA ALA A 10 -3.46 -1.00 1.44
C ALA A 10 -3.61 -2.35 2.16
N VAL A 11 -2.67 -3.25 1.86
CA VAL A 11 -2.44 -4.48 2.61
C VAL A 11 -1.29 -4.25 3.60
N VAL A 12 -1.48 -4.68 4.84
CA VAL A 12 -0.43 -4.71 5.85
C VAL A 12 0.27 -6.07 5.78
N PRO A 13 1.61 -6.14 5.65
CA PRO A 13 2.34 -7.39 5.72
C PRO A 13 2.12 -8.11 7.06
N SER A 14 2.31 -9.43 7.08
CA SER A 14 2.25 -10.20 8.34
C SER A 14 3.33 -9.73 9.33
N GLU A 15 3.10 -9.97 10.62
CA GLU A 15 4.08 -9.62 11.67
C GLU A 15 5.46 -10.24 11.42
N GLU A 16 5.50 -11.47 10.90
CA GLU A 16 6.74 -12.14 10.51
C GLU A 16 7.52 -11.35 9.46
N VAL A 17 6.84 -10.84 8.42
CA VAL A 17 7.47 -10.02 7.39
C VAL A 17 7.92 -8.68 7.98
N LEU A 18 7.11 -8.05 8.83
CA LEU A 18 7.47 -6.79 9.49
C LEU A 18 8.69 -6.94 10.42
N ASP A 19 8.81 -8.05 11.13
CA ASP A 19 9.98 -8.38 11.96
C ASP A 19 11.25 -8.56 11.13
N ALA A 20 11.16 -9.33 10.05
CA ALA A 20 12.27 -9.53 9.13
C ALA A 20 12.74 -8.20 8.51
N LEU A 21 11.79 -7.35 8.11
CA LEU A 21 12.07 -6.02 7.58
C LEU A 21 12.73 -5.11 8.61
N GLU A 22 12.25 -5.07 9.85
CA GLU A 22 12.86 -4.25 10.91
C GLU A 22 14.30 -4.68 11.19
N GLY A 23 14.59 -5.99 11.17
CA GLY A 23 15.95 -6.52 11.27
C GLY A 23 16.87 -6.00 10.15
N TYR A 24 16.37 -5.97 8.91
CA TYR A 24 17.11 -5.44 7.77
C TYR A 24 17.29 -3.91 7.84
N LEU A 25 16.21 -3.17 8.11
CA LEU A 25 16.22 -1.71 8.22
C LEU A 25 17.15 -1.21 9.33
N ARG A 26 17.25 -1.93 10.46
CA ARG A 26 18.18 -1.60 11.55
C ARG A 26 19.63 -1.53 11.07
N ARG A 27 20.03 -2.40 10.13
CA ARG A 27 21.38 -2.42 9.54
C ARG A 27 21.59 -1.30 8.51
N LEU A 28 20.53 -0.85 7.85
CA LEU A 28 20.60 0.21 6.84
C LEU A 28 20.50 1.62 7.42
N ARG A 29 19.78 1.82 8.53
CA ARG A 29 19.59 3.13 9.16
C ARG A 29 20.87 3.93 9.38
N PRO A 30 21.99 3.35 9.84
CA PRO A 30 23.25 4.08 10.00
C PRO A 30 23.92 4.50 8.68
N LEU A 31 23.57 3.85 7.57
CA LEU A 31 24.23 4.01 6.27
C LEU A 31 23.59 5.10 5.40
N ALA A 32 22.38 5.56 5.71
CA ALA A 32 21.66 6.53 4.91
C ALA A 32 20.99 7.61 5.77
N ARG A 33 21.15 8.88 5.36
CA ARG A 33 20.46 10.02 5.95
C ARG A 33 19.15 10.27 5.21
N CYS A 34 18.11 9.53 5.57
CA CYS A 34 16.77 9.71 5.05
C CYS A 34 15.71 9.60 6.16
N ARG A 35 14.47 9.96 5.83
CA ARG A 35 13.34 9.73 6.71
C ARG A 35 12.90 8.27 6.59
N TRP A 36 13.17 7.49 7.63
CA TRP A 36 12.73 6.11 7.71
C TRP A 36 11.25 6.02 8.07
N VAL A 37 10.51 5.17 7.36
CA VAL A 37 9.11 4.84 7.65
C VAL A 37 9.06 3.97 8.91
N SER A 38 8.12 4.23 9.82
CA SER A 38 7.97 3.42 11.03
C SER A 38 7.28 2.09 10.70
N ARG A 39 7.48 1.08 11.55
CA ARG A 39 6.88 -0.25 11.36
C ARG A 39 5.37 -0.22 11.07
N PRO A 40 4.52 0.53 11.81
CA PRO A 40 3.08 0.57 11.55
C PRO A 40 2.70 1.26 10.22
N GLN A 41 3.65 1.97 9.61
CA GLN A 41 3.45 2.65 8.34
C GLN A 41 3.95 1.83 7.15
N LEU A 42 4.52 0.63 7.35
CA LEU A 42 4.90 -0.27 6.26
C LEU A 42 3.65 -0.96 5.69
N HIS A 43 3.42 -0.78 4.39
CA HIS A 43 2.24 -1.31 3.71
C HIS A 43 2.48 -1.47 2.20
N LEU A 44 1.62 -2.27 1.57
CA LEU A 44 1.50 -2.41 0.13
C LEU A 44 0.26 -1.63 -0.32
N THR A 45 0.43 -0.47 -0.93
CA THR A 45 -0.70 0.33 -1.42
C THR A 45 -1.37 -0.38 -2.59
N LEU A 46 -2.70 -0.52 -2.52
CA LEU A 46 -3.53 -1.04 -3.62
C LEU A 46 -4.16 0.08 -4.43
N ARG A 47 -4.61 1.16 -3.77
CA ARG A 47 -5.34 2.25 -4.42
C ARG A 47 -5.19 3.56 -3.65
N PHE A 48 -4.80 4.65 -4.33
CA PHE A 48 -4.85 6.00 -3.75
C PHE A 48 -6.21 6.65 -4.00
N LEU A 49 -6.85 7.19 -2.96
CA LEU A 49 -8.20 7.76 -3.04
C LEU A 49 -8.23 9.30 -3.04
N GLY A 50 -7.09 9.93 -2.75
CA GLY A 50 -6.97 11.38 -2.65
C GLY A 50 -7.58 11.93 -1.36
N GLU A 51 -8.01 13.19 -1.41
CA GLU A 51 -8.72 13.84 -0.30
C GLU A 51 -10.19 13.44 -0.31
N ARG A 52 -10.69 12.99 0.84
CA ARG A 52 -12.06 12.50 1.01
C ARG A 52 -12.62 13.00 2.34
N PRO A 53 -13.90 13.41 2.41
CA PRO A 53 -14.52 13.74 3.68
C PRO A 53 -14.83 12.46 4.49
N PRO A 54 -14.87 12.51 5.84
CA PRO A 54 -15.06 11.33 6.69
C PRO A 54 -16.27 10.44 6.33
N GLU A 55 -17.37 11.04 5.89
CA GLU A 55 -18.56 10.31 5.45
C GLU A 55 -18.34 9.46 4.19
N GLU A 56 -17.46 9.88 3.28
CA GLU A 56 -17.07 9.05 2.13
C GLU A 56 -16.16 7.90 2.56
N VAL A 57 -15.31 8.12 3.57
CA VAL A 57 -14.43 7.08 4.11
C VAL A 57 -15.23 5.94 4.72
N GLU A 58 -16.33 6.22 5.42
CA GLU A 58 -17.21 5.17 5.93
C GLU A 58 -17.91 4.38 4.81
N LYS A 59 -18.30 5.03 3.70
CA LYS A 59 -18.83 4.32 2.52
C LYS A 59 -17.77 3.41 1.89
N VAL A 60 -16.53 3.89 1.79
CA VAL A 60 -15.39 3.09 1.31
C VAL A 60 -15.18 1.88 2.20
N LYS A 61 -15.14 2.04 3.52
CA LYS A 61 -14.98 0.93 4.46
C LYS A 61 -16.08 -0.11 4.30
N ALA A 62 -17.34 0.32 4.17
CA ALA A 62 -18.46 -0.57 3.95
C ALA A 62 -18.32 -1.36 2.64
N ALA A 63 -17.96 -0.70 1.53
CA ALA A 63 -17.73 -1.36 0.24
C ALA A 63 -16.61 -2.40 0.30
N LEU A 64 -15.50 -2.07 0.98
CA LEU A 64 -14.35 -2.95 1.11
C LEU A 64 -14.61 -4.16 2.02
N SER A 65 -15.58 -4.08 2.94
CA SER A 65 -15.92 -5.20 3.83
C SER A 65 -16.40 -6.46 3.11
N GLY A 66 -16.93 -6.32 1.88
CA GLY A 66 -17.34 -7.43 1.03
C GLY A 66 -16.22 -7.99 0.15
N VAL A 67 -15.03 -7.38 0.15
CA VAL A 67 -13.90 -7.84 -0.67
C VAL A 67 -13.23 -9.02 -0.01
N MET A 68 -13.45 -10.21 -0.57
CA MET A 68 -12.81 -11.44 -0.14
C MET A 68 -11.58 -11.74 -0.99
N VAL A 69 -10.57 -12.37 -0.39
CA VAL A 69 -9.36 -12.88 -1.06
C VAL A 69 -8.89 -14.13 -0.35
N GLU A 70 -8.46 -15.12 -1.12
CA GLU A 70 -7.81 -16.30 -0.54
C GLU A 70 -6.43 -15.93 -0.02
N PRO A 71 -6.00 -16.48 1.13
CA PRO A 71 -4.64 -16.32 1.60
C PRO A 71 -3.63 -16.73 0.51
N PHE A 72 -2.57 -15.95 0.36
CA PHE A 72 -1.51 -16.23 -0.61
C PHE A 72 -0.14 -15.97 0.02
N GLU A 73 0.87 -16.68 -0.47
CA GLU A 73 2.25 -16.43 -0.11
C GLU A 73 2.81 -15.28 -0.94
N ALA A 74 3.60 -14.44 -0.30
CA ALA A 74 4.30 -13.34 -0.95
C ALA A 74 5.74 -13.26 -0.45
N SER A 75 6.65 -12.92 -1.36
CA SER A 75 8.05 -12.70 -1.03
C SER A 75 8.50 -11.33 -1.49
N LEU A 76 9.26 -10.64 -0.64
CA LEU A 76 9.82 -9.33 -0.96
C LEU A 76 11.24 -9.49 -1.50
N ASN A 77 11.53 -8.85 -2.62
CA ASN A 77 12.86 -8.87 -3.23
C ASN A 77 13.13 -7.61 -4.03
N GLY A 78 14.41 -7.21 -4.05
CA GLY A 78 14.85 -6.04 -4.79
C GLY A 78 14.50 -4.73 -4.09
N VAL A 79 15.26 -3.70 -4.44
CA VAL A 79 15.06 -2.32 -3.98
C VAL A 79 14.88 -1.45 -5.21
N GLY A 80 13.83 -0.64 -5.20
CA GLY A 80 13.60 0.39 -6.20
C GLY A 80 13.49 1.76 -5.57
N GLY A 81 13.29 2.77 -6.41
CA GLY A 81 13.05 4.11 -5.92
C GLY A 81 12.30 4.98 -6.91
N PHE A 82 11.49 5.90 -6.38
CA PHE A 82 10.74 6.88 -7.17
C PHE A 82 11.42 8.26 -7.11
N PRO A 83 11.51 9.02 -8.21
CA PRO A 83 11.11 8.61 -9.57
C PRO A 83 12.07 7.61 -10.20
N ASN A 84 13.31 7.50 -9.71
CA ASN A 84 14.29 6.48 -10.09
C ASN A 84 15.38 6.36 -9.01
N LEU A 85 16.24 5.34 -9.13
CA LEU A 85 17.33 5.07 -8.18
C LEU A 85 18.49 6.07 -8.21
N ASN A 86 18.63 6.89 -9.26
CA ASN A 86 19.71 7.88 -9.32
C ASN A 86 19.46 9.05 -8.35
N ARG A 87 18.18 9.44 -8.17
CA ARG A 87 17.76 10.50 -7.23
C ARG A 87 16.39 10.17 -6.60
N PRO A 88 16.31 9.13 -5.75
CA PRO A 88 15.04 8.69 -5.19
C PRO A 88 14.55 9.66 -4.10
N ARG A 89 13.28 10.01 -4.17
CA ARG A 89 12.51 10.63 -3.06
C ARG A 89 11.91 9.57 -2.14
N VAL A 90 11.64 8.38 -2.67
CA VAL A 90 11.10 7.22 -1.93
C VAL A 90 11.89 5.99 -2.35
N LEU A 91 12.30 5.18 -1.39
CA LEU A 91 12.81 3.83 -1.63
C LEU A 91 11.71 2.83 -1.28
N TRP A 92 11.60 1.77 -2.07
CA TRP A 92 10.60 0.71 -1.87
C TRP A 92 11.23 -0.67 -2.10
N LEU A 93 10.58 -1.70 -1.56
CA LEU A 93 10.93 -3.09 -1.78
C LEU A 93 10.00 -3.71 -2.82
N GLY A 94 10.59 -4.42 -3.77
CA GLY A 94 9.82 -5.13 -4.77
C GLY A 94 9.16 -6.38 -4.19
N MET A 95 8.17 -6.88 -4.90
CA MET A 95 7.57 -8.18 -4.65
C MET A 95 8.04 -9.15 -5.75
N ARG A 96 8.47 -10.35 -5.35
CA ARG A 96 8.86 -11.41 -6.29
C ARG A 96 7.72 -12.39 -6.50
N ASP A 97 7.18 -12.94 -5.42
CA ASP A 97 6.05 -13.86 -5.44
C ASP A 97 4.81 -13.19 -4.84
N GLY A 98 3.61 -13.60 -5.28
CA GLY A 98 2.34 -13.05 -4.80
C GLY A 98 1.83 -11.81 -5.56
N ALA A 99 2.59 -11.33 -6.56
CA ALA A 99 2.22 -10.13 -7.33
C ALA A 99 0.89 -10.29 -8.10
N GLU A 100 0.63 -11.47 -8.66
CA GLU A 100 -0.63 -11.77 -9.36
C GLU A 100 -1.83 -11.76 -8.40
N ALA A 101 -1.69 -12.38 -7.23
CA ALA A 101 -2.72 -12.39 -6.21
C ALA A 101 -3.00 -10.98 -5.67
N LEU A 102 -1.96 -10.18 -5.45
CA LEU A 102 -2.09 -8.79 -5.04
C LEU A 102 -2.77 -7.93 -6.12
N SER A 103 -2.45 -8.17 -7.40
CA SER A 103 -3.07 -7.49 -8.55
C SER A 103 -4.55 -7.86 -8.69
N ALA A 104 -4.89 -9.13 -8.46
CA ALA A 104 -6.28 -9.58 -8.42
C ALA A 104 -7.05 -8.94 -7.26
N LEU A 105 -6.43 -8.83 -6.08
CA LEU A 105 -7.00 -8.11 -4.94
C LEU A 105 -7.20 -6.62 -5.24
N ALA A 106 -6.21 -5.95 -5.84
CA ALA A 106 -6.33 -4.56 -6.26
C ALA A 106 -7.50 -4.36 -7.25
N SER A 107 -7.67 -5.29 -8.19
CA SER A 107 -8.80 -5.26 -9.13
C SER A 107 -10.16 -5.42 -8.43
N ARG A 108 -10.26 -6.29 -7.42
CA ARG A 108 -11.48 -6.45 -6.61
C ARG A 108 -11.78 -5.21 -5.78
N VAL A 109 -10.75 -4.60 -5.19
CA VAL A 109 -10.85 -3.30 -4.49
C VAL A 109 -11.39 -2.26 -5.45
N GLU A 110 -10.85 -2.18 -6.67
CA GLU A 110 -11.30 -1.21 -7.67
C GLU A 110 -12.79 -1.38 -8.01
N SER A 111 -13.24 -2.61 -8.27
CA SER A 111 -14.65 -2.90 -8.53
C SER A 111 -15.56 -2.54 -7.36
N ALA A 112 -15.13 -2.76 -6.11
CA ALA A 112 -15.90 -2.38 -4.94
C ALA A 112 -16.02 -0.85 -4.80
N LEU A 113 -14.95 -0.12 -5.10
CA LEU A 113 -14.92 1.34 -5.06
C LEU A 113 -15.79 1.98 -6.16
N GLU A 114 -15.81 1.41 -7.37
CA GLU A 114 -16.72 1.84 -8.43
C GLU A 114 -18.20 1.76 -7.99
N GLY A 115 -18.56 0.70 -7.27
CA GLY A 115 -19.91 0.50 -6.73
C GLY A 115 -20.39 1.60 -5.78
N VAL A 116 -19.47 2.38 -5.21
CA VAL A 116 -19.77 3.55 -4.35
C VAL A 116 -19.45 4.89 -5.01
N GLY A 117 -19.25 4.90 -6.33
CA GLY A 117 -19.06 6.12 -7.12
C GLY A 117 -17.63 6.68 -7.12
N ILE A 118 -16.64 5.87 -6.73
CA ILE A 118 -15.23 6.25 -6.85
C ILE A 118 -14.74 5.82 -8.23
N GLU A 119 -14.36 6.81 -9.05
CA GLU A 119 -13.85 6.58 -10.40
C GLU A 119 -12.56 5.76 -10.39
N ARG A 120 -12.34 5.04 -11.49
CA ARG A 120 -11.16 4.22 -11.68
C ARG A 120 -9.86 5.04 -11.72
N GLU A 121 -8.76 4.46 -11.22
CA GLU A 121 -7.45 5.10 -11.40
C GLU A 121 -7.12 5.12 -12.89
N SER A 122 -6.88 6.30 -13.44
CA SER A 122 -6.43 6.47 -14.82
C SER A 122 -4.91 6.48 -14.97
N ARG A 123 -4.16 6.31 -13.87
CA ARG A 123 -2.70 6.23 -13.90
C ARG A 123 -2.25 4.77 -14.08
N PRO A 124 -1.30 4.52 -15.00
CA PRO A 124 -0.71 3.19 -15.20
C PRO A 124 0.16 2.76 -14.01
#